data_AF-A0A9D5GKT4-F1
#
_entry.id   AF-A0A9D5GKT4-F1
#
_cell.length_a   1.000
_cell.length_b   1.000
_cell.length_c   1.000
_cell.angle_alpha   90.00
_cell.angle_beta   90.00
_cell.angle_gamma   90.00
#
_symmetry.space_group_name_H-M   'P 1'
#
loop_
_entity.id
_entity.type
_entity.pdbx_description
1 polymer ?
#
loop_
_entity_poly.entity_id
_entity_poly.type
_entity_poly.pdbx_seq_one_letter_code
_entity_poly.pdbx_strand_id
1 'polypeptide(L)'
;MKLFTTVDRPSLEKSVCLAESSDFAIYDLGSDTYALVQRHQGVEWQGVTFSGDALFRVSELINAATRTLYRDLASQLSPKRRIAKEEHA
;
A
#
# COMPACT_ATOMS: atom_id res chain seq x y z
N MET A 1 -8.21 -16.08 0.63
CA MET A 1 -7.82 -14.74 1.13
C MET A 1 -8.56 -14.49 2.43
N LYS A 2 -7.84 -14.25 3.53
CA LYS A 2 -8.44 -14.00 4.85
C LYS A 2 -8.08 -12.58 5.28
N LEU A 3 -9.10 -11.76 5.49
CA LEU A 3 -8.96 -10.46 6.12
C LEU A 3 -8.79 -10.68 7.63
N PHE A 4 -7.75 -10.10 8.21
CA PHE A 4 -7.53 -10.08 9.65
C PHE A 4 -7.91 -8.69 10.16
N THR A 5 -9.08 -8.60 10.77
CA THR A 5 -9.53 -7.37 11.45
C THR A 5 -8.71 -7.10 12.71
N THR A 6 -8.07 -8.14 13.25
CA THR A 6 -7.15 -8.10 14.38
C THR A 6 -5.97 -9.00 14.04
N VAL A 7 -4.77 -8.45 13.98
CA VAL A 7 -3.55 -9.23 13.80
C VAL A 7 -2.86 -9.45 15.13
N ASP A 8 -2.61 -10.71 15.50
CA ASP A 8 -1.88 -11.07 16.70
C ASP A 8 -0.41 -10.67 16.56
N ARG A 9 -0.04 -9.53 17.13
CA ARG A 9 1.30 -8.94 17.03
C ARG A 9 2.43 -9.90 17.44
N PRO A 10 2.33 -10.67 18.54
CA PRO A 10 3.33 -11.69 18.89
C PRO A 10 3.61 -12.72 17.80
N SER A 11 2.61 -13.08 17.00
CA SER A 11 2.79 -14.02 15.87
C SER A 11 3.59 -13.39 14.73
N LEU A 12 3.37 -12.10 14.44
CA LEU A 12 4.11 -11.36 13.43
C LEU A 12 5.55 -11.04 13.85
N GLU A 13 5.79 -10.79 15.13
CA GLU A 13 7.14 -10.50 15.65
C GLU A 13 8.10 -11.69 15.47
N LYS A 14 7.57 -12.90 15.33
CA LYS A 14 8.34 -14.12 15.02
C LYS A 14 8.50 -14.37 13.51
N SER A 15 7.80 -13.58 12.69
CA SER A 15 7.79 -13.70 11.23
C SER A 15 8.93 -12.86 10.63
N VAL A 16 9.30 -13.13 9.38
CA VAL A 16 10.34 -12.35 8.69
C VAL A 16 9.70 -11.09 8.11
N CYS A 17 10.12 -9.91 8.56
CA CYS A 17 9.72 -8.64 7.94
C CYS A 17 10.47 -8.46 6.61
N LEU A 18 9.74 -8.41 5.51
CA LEU A 18 10.31 -8.28 4.16
C LEU A 18 10.46 -6.83 3.72
N ALA A 19 9.49 -5.98 4.11
CA ALA A 19 9.47 -4.58 3.74
C ALA A 19 8.63 -3.79 4.74
N GLU A 20 9.02 -2.55 5.01
CA GLU A 20 8.32 -1.70 5.96
C GLU A 20 8.36 -0.21 5.62
N SER A 21 7.31 0.50 6.00
CA SER A 21 7.16 1.96 5.93
C SER A 21 6.59 2.49 7.26
N SER A 22 6.32 3.80 7.35
CA SER A 22 5.68 4.42 8.52
C SER A 22 4.38 3.74 8.91
N ASP A 23 3.57 3.38 7.91
CA ASP A 23 2.17 2.97 8.11
C ASP A 23 1.91 1.52 7.74
N PHE A 24 2.82 0.85 7.01
CA PHE A 24 2.62 -0.50 6.52
C PHE A 24 3.86 -1.38 6.70
N ALA A 25 3.65 -2.68 6.83
CA ALA A 25 4.71 -3.67 6.80
C ALA A 25 4.23 -4.95 6.10
N ILE A 26 5.15 -5.64 5.43
CA ILE A 26 4.93 -6.94 4.80
C ILE A 26 5.76 -7.98 5.53
N TYR A 27 5.10 -9.06 5.97
CA TYR A 27 5.71 -10.18 6.66
C TYR A 27 5.58 -11.47 5.84
N ASP A 28 6.64 -12.29 5.83
CA ASP A 28 6.59 -13.68 5.40
C ASP A 28 6.14 -14.56 6.57
N LEU A 29 4.98 -15.20 6.43
CA LEU A 29 4.41 -16.12 7.42
C LEU A 29 4.80 -17.58 7.14
N GLY A 30 5.58 -17.85 6.09
CA GLY A 30 5.93 -19.17 5.59
C GLY A 30 4.84 -19.79 4.72
N SER A 31 5.16 -20.94 4.12
CA SER A 31 4.23 -21.72 3.27
C SER A 31 3.58 -20.88 2.16
N ASP A 32 4.36 -20.05 1.46
CA ASP A 32 3.88 -19.14 0.40
C ASP A 32 2.78 -18.16 0.86
N THR A 33 2.77 -17.80 2.15
CA THR A 33 1.78 -16.90 2.73
C THR A 33 2.43 -15.64 3.27
N TYR A 34 1.90 -14.49 2.86
CA TYR A 34 2.41 -13.16 3.21
C TYR A 34 1.31 -12.33 3.86
N ALA A 35 1.68 -11.49 4.83
CA ALA A 35 0.76 -10.56 5.48
C ALA A 35 1.16 -9.11 5.18
N LEU A 36 0.22 -8.34 4.62
CA LEU A 36 0.29 -6.88 4.58
C LEU A 36 -0.44 -6.34 5.80
N VAL A 37 0.25 -5.57 6.63
CA VAL A 37 -0.23 -5.09 7.92
C VAL A 37 -0.15 -3.59 7.97
N GLN A 38 -1.24 -2.94 8.34
CA GLN A 38 -1.28 -1.52 8.68
C GLN A 38 -0.84 -1.35 10.14
N ARG A 39 0.26 -0.62 10.34
CA ARG A 39 0.91 -0.36 11.63
C ARG A 39 0.93 1.13 11.96
N HIS A 40 -0.23 1.73 12.22
CA HIS A 40 -0.28 3.13 12.66
C HIS A 40 -0.21 3.24 14.18
N GLN A 41 0.50 4.25 14.70
CA GLN A 41 0.58 4.48 16.15
C GLN A 41 -0.82 4.77 16.72
N GLY A 42 -1.17 4.10 17.82
CA GLY A 42 -2.46 4.29 18.50
C GLY A 42 -3.66 3.60 17.83
N VAL A 43 -3.44 2.75 16.82
CA VAL A 43 -4.50 1.96 16.17
C VAL A 43 -4.16 0.47 16.28
N GLU A 44 -5.19 -0.36 16.44
CA GLU A 44 -5.06 -1.81 16.38
C GLU A 44 -4.51 -2.25 15.02
N TRP A 45 -3.60 -3.23 15.02
CA TRP A 45 -3.01 -3.70 13.77
C TRP A 45 -4.04 -4.49 12.97
N GLN A 46 -4.25 -4.05 11.74
CA GLN A 46 -5.16 -4.67 10.77
C GLN A 46 -4.36 -5.15 9.58
N GLY A 47 -4.78 -6.24 8.95
CA GLY A 47 -4.03 -6.77 7.83
C GLY A 47 -4.79 -7.76 6.97
N VAL A 48 -4.16 -8.15 5.88
CA VAL A 48 -4.69 -9.12 4.94
C VAL A 48 -3.59 -10.09 4.54
N THR A 49 -3.96 -11.35 4.35
CA THR A 49 -3.05 -12.37 3.85
C THR A 49 -3.21 -12.61 2.36
N PHE A 50 -2.07 -12.81 1.71
CA PHE A 50 -1.93 -13.13 0.31
C PHE A 50 -1.10 -14.41 0.16
N SER A 51 -1.38 -15.19 -0.88
CA SER A 51 -0.37 -16.10 -1.41
C SER A 51 0.73 -15.30 -2.11
N GLY A 52 1.88 -15.93 -2.42
CA GLY A 52 2.93 -15.27 -3.20
C GLY A 52 2.47 -14.78 -4.57
N ASP A 53 1.71 -15.61 -5.31
CA ASP A 53 1.11 -15.21 -6.61
C ASP A 53 0.15 -14.02 -6.47
N ALA A 54 -0.65 -13.99 -5.40
CA ALA A 54 -1.56 -12.87 -5.15
C ALA A 54 -0.79 -11.58 -4.85
N LEU A 55 0.30 -11.65 -4.07
CA LEU A 55 1.14 -10.50 -3.75
C LEU A 55 1.76 -9.89 -5.02
N PHE A 56 2.27 -10.74 -5.92
CA PHE A 56 2.82 -10.31 -7.20
C PHE A 56 1.78 -9.64 -8.10
N ARG A 57 0.56 -10.18 -8.17
CA ARG A 57 -0.52 -9.56 -8.96
C ARG A 57 -0.97 -8.23 -8.39
N VAL A 58 -1.07 -8.12 -7.06
CA VAL A 58 -1.44 -6.87 -6.40
C VAL A 58 -0.38 -5.79 -6.60
N SER A 59 0.92 -6.14 -6.60
CA SER A 59 1.97 -5.14 -6.86
C SER A 59 1.87 -4.53 -8.24
N GLU A 60 1.52 -5.32 -9.27
CA GLU A 60 1.29 -4.81 -10.62
C GLU A 60 0.08 -3.84 -10.67
N LEU A 61 -1.01 -4.18 -9.97
CA LEU A 61 -2.18 -3.29 -9.87
C LEU A 61 -1.85 -1.97 -9.18
N ILE A 62 -1.10 -2.03 -8.08
CA ILE A 62 -0.64 -0.83 -7.35
C ILE A 62 0.23 0.03 -8.26
N ASN A 63 1.19 -0.56 -8.98
CA ASN A 63 2.06 0.17 -9.90
C ASN A 63 1.27 0.87 -11.01
N ALA A 64 0.28 0.19 -11.59
CA ALA A 64 -0.60 0.77 -12.60
C ALA A 64 -1.44 1.93 -12.05
N ALA A 65 -1.98 1.79 -10.84
CA ALA A 65 -2.73 2.85 -10.15
C ALA A 65 -1.83 4.06 -9.85
N THR A 66 -0.64 3.84 -9.29
CA THR A 66 0.34 4.89 -8.96
C THR A 66 0.75 5.68 -10.20
N ARG A 67 0.99 5.02 -11.34
CA ARG A 67 1.30 5.70 -12.61
C ARG A 67 0.15 6.60 -13.07
N THR A 68 -1.09 6.17 -12.88
CA THR A 68 -2.28 6.96 -13.22
C THR A 68 -2.39 8.18 -12.32
N LEU A 69 -2.28 7.99 -11.00
CA LEU A 69 -2.29 9.09 -10.02
C LEU A 69 -1.20 10.12 -10.29
N TYR A 70 0.02 9.67 -10.61
CA TYR A 70 1.12 10.56 -10.96
C TYR A 70 0.81 11.40 -12.21
N ARG A 71 0.28 10.78 -13.28
CA ARG A 71 -0.12 11.51 -14.49
C ARG A 71 -1.19 12.55 -14.19
N ASP A 72 -2.17 12.20 -13.36
CA ASP A 72 -3.24 13.12 -12.99
C ASP A 72 -2.69 14.31 -12.20
N LEU A 73 -1.82 14.06 -11.23
CA LEU A 73 -1.15 15.12 -10.46
C LEU A 73 -0.29 16.00 -11.37
N ALA A 74 0.51 15.41 -12.25
CA ALA A 74 1.34 16.14 -13.20
C ALA A 74 0.49 17.01 -14.15
N SER A 75 -0.69 16.54 -14.56
CA SER A 75 -1.63 17.30 -15.38
C SER A 75 -2.20 18.52 -14.65
N GLN A 76 -2.36 18.43 -13.33
CA GLN A 76 -2.84 19.54 -12.49
C GLN A 76 -1.75 20.58 -12.25
N LEU A 77 -0.50 20.16 -12.12
CA LEU A 77 0.65 21.03 -11.89
C LEU A 77 1.21 21.65 -13.19
N SER A 78 0.76 21.19 -14.36
CA SER A 78 1.25 21.69 -15.65
C SER A 78 0.90 23.19 -15.83
N PRO A 79 1.87 24.04 -16.27
CA PRO A 79 1.69 25.49 -16.42
C PRO A 79 0.48 25.91 -17.27
N LYS A 80 0.05 25.05 -18.21
CA LYS A 80 -1.12 25.30 -19.07
C LYS A 80 -2.43 25.52 -18.31
N ARG A 81 -2.60 24.94 -17.11
CA ARG A 81 -3.77 25.21 -16.26
C ARG A 81 -3.63 26.47 -15.39
N ARG A 82 -2.40 26.91 -15.09
CA ARG A 82 -2.17 28.15 -14.33
C ARG A 82 -2.48 29.38 -15.17
N ILE A 83 -2.04 29.38 -16.43
CA ILE A 83 -2.29 30.47 -17.39
C ILE A 83 -3.79 30.60 -17.70
N ALA A 84 -4.49 29.47 -17.95
CA ALA A 84 -5.93 29.48 -18.21
C ALA A 84 -6.80 29.93 -17.01
N LYS A 85 -6.25 29.92 -15.79
CA LYS A 85 -6.95 30.40 -14.57
C LYS A 85 -6.66 31.87 -14.27
N GLU A 86 -5.52 32.39 -14.73
CA GLU A 86 -5.16 33.82 -14.65
C GLU A 86 -5.83 34.66 -15.75
N GLU A 87 -6.18 34.07 -16.90
CA GLU A 87 -6.90 34.78 -17.99
C GLU A 87 -8.43 34.90 -17.77
N HIS A 88 -8.97 34.23 -16.75
CA HIS A 88 -10.40 34.21 -16.42
C HIS A 88 -10.72 34.72 -14.99
N ALA A 89 -9.74 35.28 -14.29
CA ALA A 89 -9.91 35.96 -12.99
C ALA A 89 -9.80 37.48 -13.17
#